data_AF-A0AAN7TBN1-F1
#
_entry.id   AF-A0AAN7TBN1-F1
#
_cell.length_a   1.000
_cell.length_b   1.000
_cell.length_c   1.000
_cell.angle_alpha   90.00
_cell.angle_beta   90.00
_cell.angle_gamma   90.00
#
_symmetry.space_group_name_H-M   'P 1'
#
loop_
_entity.id
_entity.type
_entity.pdbx_description
1 polymer ?
#
loop_
_entity_poly.entity_id
_entity_poly.type
_entity_poly.pdbx_seq_one_letter_code
_entity_poly.pdbx_strand_id
1 'polypeptide(L)'
;MANSSASNSTEIPRMHLDFSRGHGQFPKEVTRDVIKLINHMINKIRVDPQVTLMALQPFLDYVYFEKGGIECKVDTVFRNSRKDIGNTKGKAMSESPDNHIVQAMVPVYEEARKIKGGPQAPQQRMLAFERGVTKHGSGVWMRAHDALWGQLEVMSQRLCGELKRTLLGLFIGIDEKFDLVCSDKEIDDPEEEKLRESLRKTLVVVEKKLVDDIQPAAKLCLSCVLAGCRRYFIADFPRRRK
;
A
#
# COMPACT_ATOMS: atom_id res chain seq x y z
N MET A 1 56.92 -12.63 -25.46
CA MET A 1 55.67 -12.20 -26.11
C MET A 1 54.52 -12.69 -25.25
N ALA A 2 53.59 -11.78 -24.93
CA ALA A 2 52.77 -11.79 -23.73
C ALA A 2 51.62 -12.82 -23.74
N ASN A 3 51.45 -13.47 -22.58
CA ASN A 3 50.23 -14.17 -22.18
C ASN A 3 49.14 -13.13 -21.86
N SER A 4 47.95 -13.29 -22.43
CA SER A 4 46.73 -12.63 -21.94
C SER A 4 45.48 -13.33 -22.45
N SER A 5 44.90 -14.15 -21.58
CA SER A 5 43.45 -14.43 -21.55
C SER A 5 43.13 -15.25 -20.31
N ALA A 6 43.30 -14.61 -19.16
CA ALA A 6 42.66 -15.00 -17.91
C ALA A 6 41.76 -13.82 -17.51
N SER A 7 40.50 -13.87 -17.90
CA SER A 7 39.49 -12.92 -17.44
C SER A 7 38.16 -13.62 -17.23
N ASN A 8 37.65 -13.43 -16.01
CA ASN A 8 36.24 -13.49 -15.60
C ASN A 8 35.64 -14.84 -15.16
N SER A 9 36.29 -15.56 -14.23
CA SER A 9 35.63 -16.62 -13.45
C SER A 9 35.36 -16.25 -11.98
N THR A 10 35.70 -15.03 -11.56
CA THR A 10 35.66 -14.58 -10.14
C THR A 10 34.42 -13.77 -9.74
N GLU A 11 33.49 -13.48 -10.65
CA GLU A 11 32.31 -12.67 -10.34
C GLU A 11 31.11 -13.48 -9.80
N ILE A 12 30.98 -14.74 -10.19
CA ILE A 12 29.86 -15.61 -9.77
C ILE A 12 29.91 -15.93 -8.25
N PRO A 13 31.08 -16.14 -7.60
CA PRO A 13 31.15 -16.32 -6.15
C PRO A 13 30.77 -15.07 -5.34
N ARG A 14 30.98 -13.86 -5.89
CA ARG A 14 30.73 -12.59 -5.18
C ARG A 14 29.24 -12.24 -5.10
N MET A 15 28.47 -12.45 -6.17
CA MET A 15 27.02 -12.20 -6.13
C MET A 15 26.31 -13.07 -5.09
N HIS A 16 26.72 -14.34 -4.90
CA HIS A 16 26.12 -15.23 -3.89
C HIS A 16 26.39 -14.74 -2.45
N LEU A 17 27.55 -14.16 -2.19
CA LEU A 17 27.94 -13.62 -0.88
C LEU A 17 27.20 -12.31 -0.57
N ASP A 18 27.05 -11.42 -1.54
CA ASP A 18 26.34 -10.15 -1.36
C ASP A 18 24.82 -10.34 -1.29
N PHE A 19 24.27 -11.28 -2.08
CA PHE A 19 22.86 -11.71 -1.95
C PHE A 19 22.58 -12.28 -0.56
N SER A 20 23.48 -13.13 -0.05
CA SER A 20 23.34 -13.73 1.29
C SER A 20 23.53 -12.72 2.43
N ARG A 21 24.41 -11.71 2.27
CA ARG A 21 24.64 -10.66 3.28
C ARG A 21 23.52 -9.62 3.32
N GLY A 22 23.00 -9.19 2.17
CA GLY A 22 21.90 -8.22 2.10
C GLY A 22 20.57 -8.75 2.66
N HIS A 23 20.29 -10.04 2.46
CA HIS A 23 19.03 -10.65 2.89
C HIS A 23 18.84 -10.79 4.41
N GLY A 24 19.92 -10.74 5.21
CA GLY A 24 19.82 -10.79 6.68
C GLY A 24 19.52 -9.44 7.34
N GLN A 25 19.92 -8.34 6.70
CA GLN A 25 19.72 -6.98 7.21
C GLN A 25 18.42 -6.34 6.73
N PHE A 26 18.00 -6.63 5.50
CA PHE A 26 16.81 -6.03 4.90
C PHE A 26 15.51 -6.23 5.71
N PRO A 27 15.19 -7.44 6.25
CA PRO A 27 14.00 -7.60 7.12
C PRO A 27 14.07 -6.73 8.38
N LYS A 28 15.28 -6.56 8.94
CA LYS A 28 15.50 -5.74 10.13
C LYS A 28 15.34 -4.25 9.83
N GLU A 29 15.75 -3.81 8.64
CA GLU A 29 15.58 -2.43 8.19
C GLU A 29 14.10 -2.09 7.99
N VAL A 30 13.36 -2.95 7.28
CA VAL A 30 11.90 -2.81 7.11
C VAL A 30 11.21 -2.75 8.48
N THR A 31 11.49 -3.70 9.37
CA THR A 31 10.93 -3.71 10.73
C THR A 31 11.25 -2.43 11.49
N ARG A 32 12.51 -1.97 11.43
CA ARG A 32 12.95 -0.72 12.08
C ARG A 32 12.16 0.49 11.58
N ASP A 33 11.97 0.61 10.27
CA ASP A 33 11.31 1.77 9.68
C ASP A 33 9.80 1.76 9.95
N VAL A 34 9.14 0.60 9.92
CA VAL A 34 7.74 0.49 10.34
C VAL A 34 7.58 0.82 11.83
N ILE A 35 8.49 0.34 12.69
CA ILE A 35 8.47 0.68 14.12
C ILE A 35 8.65 2.19 14.36
N LYS A 36 9.53 2.86 13.59
CA LYS A 36 9.68 4.32 13.67
C LYS A 36 8.38 5.05 13.32
N LEU A 37 7.67 4.62 12.28
CA LEU A 37 6.39 5.20 11.89
C LEU A 37 5.34 5.07 13.00
N ILE A 38 5.26 3.90 13.62
CA ILE A 38 4.31 3.67 14.72
C ILE A 38 4.70 4.46 15.97
N ASN A 39 6.00 4.53 16.31
CA ASN A 39 6.45 5.39 17.41
C ASN A 39 6.11 6.86 17.17
N HIS A 40 6.28 7.33 15.93
CA HIS A 40 5.91 8.69 15.55
C HIS A 40 4.41 8.94 15.73
N MET A 41 3.58 8.00 15.30
CA MET A 41 2.13 8.04 15.49
C MET A 41 1.75 8.05 16.98
N ILE A 42 2.30 7.13 17.80
CA ILE A 42 2.08 7.08 19.24
C ILE A 42 2.44 8.41 19.91
N ASN A 43 3.60 8.98 19.54
CA ASN A 43 4.05 10.26 20.08
C ASN A 43 3.12 11.41 19.70
N LYS A 44 2.64 11.44 18.44
CA LYS A 44 1.67 12.44 18.00
C LYS A 44 0.36 12.36 18.79
N ILE A 45 -0.15 11.15 19.01
CA ILE A 45 -1.34 10.95 19.81
C ILE A 45 -1.08 11.47 21.23
N ARG A 46 -0.03 11.00 21.91
CA ARG A 46 0.25 11.39 23.31
C ARG A 46 0.43 12.90 23.57
N VAL A 47 0.93 13.63 22.59
CA VAL A 47 1.16 15.08 22.69
C VAL A 47 -0.12 15.87 22.36
N ASP A 48 -1.14 15.24 21.78
CA ASP A 48 -2.40 15.89 21.48
C ASP A 48 -3.17 16.22 22.77
N PRO A 49 -3.53 17.51 23.01
CA PRO A 49 -4.26 17.94 24.19
C PRO A 49 -5.60 17.21 24.40
N GLN A 50 -6.22 16.71 23.33
CA GLN A 50 -7.49 15.98 23.38
C GLN A 50 -7.35 14.55 23.91
N VAL A 51 -6.13 14.02 24.04
CA VAL A 51 -5.91 12.69 24.64
C VAL A 51 -6.29 12.64 26.11
N THR A 52 -6.26 13.77 26.81
CA THR A 52 -6.76 13.86 28.19
C THR A 52 -8.29 13.80 28.27
N LEU A 53 -9.00 14.10 27.17
CA LEU A 53 -10.46 14.11 27.09
C LEU A 53 -11.01 12.77 26.59
N MET A 54 -10.29 12.10 25.70
CA MET A 54 -10.66 10.80 25.15
C MET A 54 -9.94 9.70 25.93
N ALA A 55 -10.64 8.66 26.41
CA ALA A 55 -10.03 7.52 27.09
C ALA A 55 -9.22 6.64 26.11
N LEU A 56 -8.13 7.17 25.53
CA LEU A 56 -7.32 6.58 24.47
C LEU A 56 -6.26 5.58 24.98
N GLN A 57 -6.14 5.39 26.29
CA GLN A 57 -5.19 4.43 26.86
C GLN A 57 -5.38 2.99 26.32
N PRO A 58 -6.62 2.43 26.23
CA PRO A 58 -6.84 1.11 25.64
C PRO A 58 -6.44 1.02 24.17
N PHE A 59 -6.58 2.13 23.41
CA PHE A 59 -6.11 2.20 22.04
C PHE A 59 -4.57 2.19 21.97
N LEU A 60 -3.90 2.96 22.81
CA LEU A 60 -2.43 2.97 22.86
C LEU A 60 -1.88 1.60 23.25
N ASP A 61 -2.50 0.91 24.21
CA ASP A 61 -2.10 -0.44 24.61
C ASP A 61 -2.22 -1.43 23.44
N TYR A 62 -3.30 -1.31 22.63
CA TYR A 62 -3.45 -2.08 21.39
C TYR A 62 -2.33 -1.77 20.38
N VAL A 63 -2.00 -0.49 20.15
CA VAL A 63 -0.93 -0.11 19.22
C VAL A 63 0.44 -0.62 19.70
N TYR A 64 0.71 -0.62 21.01
CA TYR A 64 1.93 -1.21 21.58
C TYR A 64 1.98 -2.73 21.38
N PHE A 65 0.85 -3.42 21.54
CA PHE A 65 0.75 -4.84 21.26
C PHE A 65 1.03 -5.16 19.78
N GLU A 66 0.37 -4.46 18.85
CA GLU A 66 0.60 -4.63 17.41
C GLU A 66 2.04 -4.32 17.02
N LYS A 67 2.64 -3.27 17.60
CA LYS A 67 4.06 -2.94 17.42
C LYS A 67 4.97 -4.12 17.77
N GLY A 68 4.70 -4.81 18.87
CA GLY A 68 5.46 -6.00 19.28
C GLY A 68 5.35 -7.16 18.28
N GLY A 69 4.25 -7.23 17.53
CA GLY A 69 4.00 -8.28 16.53
C GLY A 69 4.65 -8.05 15.16
N ILE A 70 5.16 -6.86 14.86
CA ILE A 70 5.64 -6.48 13.51
C ILE A 70 6.81 -7.34 13.06
N GLU A 71 7.79 -7.55 13.94
CA GLU A 71 8.98 -8.33 13.61
C GLU A 71 8.58 -9.74 13.16
N CYS A 72 7.67 -10.39 13.89
CA CYS A 72 7.16 -11.71 13.55
C CYS A 72 6.41 -11.73 12.20
N LYS A 73 5.57 -10.71 11.94
CA LYS A 73 4.84 -10.55 10.68
C LYS A 73 5.79 -10.39 9.49
N VAL A 74 6.78 -9.50 9.61
CA VAL A 74 7.81 -9.26 8.58
C VAL A 74 8.66 -10.52 8.37
N ASP A 75 9.14 -11.14 9.45
CA ASP A 75 9.96 -12.35 9.37
C ASP A 75 9.23 -13.52 8.70
N THR A 76 7.93 -13.66 8.92
CA THR A 76 7.12 -14.71 8.29
C THR A 76 7.11 -14.55 6.76
N VAL A 77 6.90 -13.32 6.28
CA VAL A 77 6.91 -13.00 4.84
C VAL A 77 8.29 -13.31 4.23
N PHE A 78 9.38 -12.89 4.88
CA PHE A 78 10.74 -13.17 4.40
C PHE A 78 11.15 -14.63 4.51
N ARG A 79 10.61 -15.39 5.48
CA ARG A 79 10.86 -16.82 5.64
C ARG A 79 10.21 -17.61 4.50
N ASN A 80 8.96 -17.27 4.15
CA ASN A 80 8.25 -17.89 3.03
C ASN A 80 8.98 -17.63 1.72
N SER A 81 9.41 -16.38 1.48
CA SER A 81 10.20 -16.05 0.29
C SER A 81 11.53 -16.81 0.22
N ARG A 82 12.26 -16.94 1.34
CA ARG A 82 13.49 -17.76 1.40
C ARG A 82 13.23 -19.23 1.06
N LYS A 83 12.12 -19.80 1.55
CA LYS A 83 11.70 -21.17 1.22
C LYS A 83 11.46 -21.30 -0.28
N ASP A 84 10.79 -20.34 -0.90
CA ASP A 84 10.50 -20.37 -2.32
C ASP A 84 11.74 -20.20 -3.19
N ILE A 85 12.69 -19.34 -2.78
CA ILE A 85 14.00 -19.23 -3.45
C ILE A 85 14.75 -20.56 -3.34
N GLY A 86 14.74 -21.19 -2.17
CA GLY A 86 15.32 -22.51 -1.95
C GLY A 86 14.72 -23.57 -2.86
N ASN A 87 13.38 -23.59 -3.00
CA ASN A 87 12.67 -24.49 -3.90
C ASN A 87 13.05 -24.27 -5.36
N THR A 88 13.10 -23.02 -5.82
CA THR A 88 13.50 -22.67 -7.20
C THR A 88 14.94 -23.07 -7.48
N LYS A 89 15.86 -22.81 -6.54
CA LYS A 89 17.25 -23.28 -6.63
C LYS A 89 17.32 -24.80 -6.73
N GLY A 90 16.58 -25.51 -5.87
CA GLY A 90 16.49 -26.96 -5.91
C GLY A 90 16.02 -27.48 -7.28
N LYS A 91 14.98 -26.87 -7.85
CA LYS A 91 14.49 -27.21 -9.20
C LYS A 91 15.55 -26.97 -10.27
N ALA A 92 16.19 -25.79 -10.27
CA ALA A 92 17.23 -25.44 -11.23
C ALA A 92 18.48 -26.36 -11.17
N MET A 93 18.76 -26.95 -10.01
CA MET A 93 19.89 -27.87 -9.81
C MET A 93 19.52 -29.35 -9.94
N SER A 94 18.24 -29.67 -10.09
CA SER A 94 17.74 -31.04 -10.22
C SER A 94 17.68 -31.49 -11.68
N GLU A 95 17.68 -32.80 -11.90
CA GLU A 95 17.44 -33.43 -13.19
C GLU A 95 15.95 -33.43 -13.58
N SER A 96 15.13 -32.62 -12.90
CA SER A 96 13.70 -32.52 -13.16
C SER A 96 13.45 -32.05 -14.60
N PRO A 97 12.42 -32.58 -15.29
CA PRO A 97 11.98 -32.03 -16.57
C PRO A 97 11.58 -30.56 -16.48
N ASP A 98 11.24 -30.06 -15.28
CA ASP A 98 10.93 -28.65 -15.03
C ASP A 98 12.17 -27.76 -14.91
N ASN A 99 13.38 -28.30 -15.06
CA ASN A 99 14.60 -27.51 -15.03
C ASN A 99 14.64 -26.58 -16.26
N HIS A 100 14.89 -25.29 -16.02
CA HIS A 100 14.98 -24.27 -17.07
C HIS A 100 15.99 -24.60 -18.16
N ILE A 101 17.09 -25.29 -17.83
CA ILE A 101 18.06 -25.76 -18.83
C ILE A 101 17.44 -26.87 -19.69
N VAL A 102 16.74 -27.83 -19.08
CA VAL A 102 16.08 -28.92 -19.81
C VAL A 102 15.02 -28.35 -20.75
N GLN A 103 14.19 -27.43 -20.27
CA GLN A 103 13.20 -26.72 -21.08
C GLN A 103 13.84 -25.92 -22.23
N ALA A 104 14.96 -25.23 -21.96
CA ALA A 104 15.69 -24.48 -22.98
C ALA A 104 16.35 -25.39 -24.04
N MET A 105 16.64 -26.65 -23.71
CA MET A 105 17.22 -27.64 -24.62
C MET A 105 16.19 -28.28 -25.57
N VAL A 106 14.90 -28.30 -25.20
CA VAL A 106 13.83 -28.94 -26.02
C VAL A 106 13.84 -28.46 -27.48
N PRO A 107 13.87 -27.14 -27.79
CA PRO A 107 13.88 -26.66 -29.17
C PRO A 107 15.13 -27.09 -29.95
N VAL A 108 16.28 -27.23 -29.28
CA VAL A 108 17.54 -27.68 -29.89
C VAL A 108 17.43 -29.16 -30.30
N TYR A 109 16.87 -29.99 -29.42
CA TYR A 109 16.62 -31.40 -29.73
C TYR A 109 15.58 -31.57 -30.83
N GLU A 110 14.53 -30.75 -30.85
CA GLU A 110 13.53 -30.76 -31.92
C GLU A 110 14.13 -30.38 -33.28
N GLU A 111 15.01 -29.38 -33.32
CA GLU A 111 15.71 -28.97 -34.53
C GLU A 111 16.65 -30.08 -35.03
N ALA A 112 17.46 -30.67 -34.15
CA ALA A 112 18.31 -31.80 -34.51
C ALA A 112 17.50 -33.02 -34.98
N ARG A 113 16.33 -33.27 -34.37
CA ARG A 113 15.45 -34.40 -34.73
C ARG A 113 14.85 -34.26 -36.14
N LYS A 114 14.69 -33.04 -36.65
CA LYS A 114 14.17 -32.78 -38.02
C LYS A 114 15.15 -33.25 -39.11
N ILE A 115 16.45 -33.35 -38.82
CA ILE A 115 17.47 -33.81 -39.76
C ILE A 115 17.40 -35.34 -39.87
N LYS A 116 16.93 -35.87 -41.01
CA LYS A 116 16.73 -37.32 -41.26
C LYS A 116 17.60 -37.81 -42.42
N GLY A 117 18.22 -38.99 -42.24
CA GLY A 117 18.78 -39.80 -43.33
C GLY A 117 20.05 -39.27 -44.00
N GLY A 118 20.84 -40.18 -44.57
CA GLY A 118 22.07 -39.88 -45.31
C GLY A 118 23.37 -39.99 -44.50
N PRO A 119 24.53 -40.18 -45.15
CA PRO A 119 25.81 -40.40 -44.46
C PRO A 119 26.26 -39.20 -43.59
N GLN A 120 25.84 -37.98 -43.95
CA GLN A 120 26.23 -36.76 -43.25
C GLN A 120 25.26 -36.32 -42.14
N ALA A 121 24.10 -36.97 -41.99
CA ALA A 121 23.08 -36.57 -41.02
C ALA A 121 23.59 -36.53 -39.57
N PRO A 122 24.41 -37.47 -39.07
CA PRO A 122 24.96 -37.38 -37.71
C PRO A 122 25.76 -36.08 -37.49
N GLN A 123 26.59 -35.70 -38.46
CA GLN A 123 27.44 -34.51 -38.36
C GLN A 123 26.61 -33.22 -38.46
N GLN A 124 25.58 -33.21 -39.30
CA GLN A 124 24.64 -32.09 -39.39
C GLN A 124 23.84 -31.90 -38.09
N ARG A 125 23.41 -32.98 -37.44
CA ARG A 125 22.74 -32.92 -36.12
C ARG A 125 23.66 -32.36 -35.04
N MET A 126 24.92 -32.79 -35.02
CA MET A 126 25.92 -32.27 -34.09
C MET A 126 26.14 -30.76 -34.28
N LEU A 127 26.29 -30.29 -35.52
CA LEU A 127 26.44 -28.86 -35.82
C LEU A 127 25.19 -28.03 -35.50
N ALA A 128 23.99 -28.60 -35.65
CA ALA A 128 22.74 -27.94 -35.27
C ALA A 128 22.63 -27.82 -33.74
N PHE A 129 22.98 -28.88 -33.03
CA PHE A 129 23.05 -28.89 -31.57
C PHE A 129 24.04 -27.86 -31.04
N GLU A 130 25.28 -27.88 -31.55
CA GLU A 130 26.34 -26.95 -31.14
C GLU A 130 25.90 -25.50 -31.36
N ARG A 131 25.33 -25.20 -32.53
CA ARG A 131 24.77 -23.87 -32.83
C ARG A 131 23.66 -23.50 -31.84
N GLY A 132 22.71 -24.38 -31.58
CA GLY A 132 21.59 -24.11 -30.67
C GLY A 132 22.04 -23.84 -29.23
N VAL A 133 23.05 -24.57 -28.75
CA VAL A 133 23.60 -24.42 -27.40
C VAL A 133 24.46 -23.16 -27.26
N THR A 134 25.35 -22.91 -28.23
CA THR A 134 26.39 -21.87 -28.12
C THR A 134 26.00 -20.51 -28.70
N LYS A 135 24.82 -20.40 -29.34
CA LYS A 135 24.38 -19.15 -29.96
C LYS A 135 24.40 -17.99 -28.96
N HIS A 136 25.19 -16.97 -29.25
CA HIS A 136 25.27 -15.79 -28.41
C HIS A 136 23.91 -15.06 -28.37
N GLY A 137 23.50 -14.59 -27.19
CA GLY A 137 22.27 -13.83 -26.98
C GLY A 137 20.94 -14.60 -27.10
N SER A 138 20.92 -15.81 -27.65
CA SER A 138 19.65 -16.59 -27.84
C SER A 138 19.79 -18.11 -27.76
N GLY A 139 20.98 -18.59 -27.40
CA GLY A 139 21.25 -20.00 -27.14
C GLY A 139 20.63 -20.48 -25.83
N VAL A 140 20.80 -21.77 -25.56
CA VAL A 140 20.20 -22.47 -24.40
C VAL A 140 20.47 -21.75 -23.08
N TRP A 141 21.71 -21.31 -22.87
CA TRP A 141 22.11 -20.66 -21.62
C TRP A 141 21.39 -19.33 -21.39
N MET A 142 21.22 -18.52 -22.44
CA MET A 142 20.46 -17.27 -22.34
C MET A 142 18.98 -17.52 -22.09
N ARG A 143 18.37 -18.50 -22.76
CA ARG A 143 16.96 -18.85 -22.51
C ARG A 143 16.72 -19.36 -21.10
N ALA A 144 17.61 -20.21 -20.60
CA ALA A 144 17.53 -20.72 -19.22
C ALA A 144 17.73 -19.59 -18.20
N HIS A 145 18.67 -18.68 -18.46
CA HIS A 145 18.87 -17.46 -17.67
C HIS A 145 17.60 -16.61 -17.64
N ASP A 146 17.02 -16.27 -18.80
CA ASP A 146 15.86 -15.39 -18.89
C ASP A 146 14.62 -16.00 -18.23
N ALA A 147 14.43 -17.32 -18.36
CA ALA A 147 13.37 -18.04 -17.67
C ALA A 147 13.54 -18.01 -16.14
N LEU A 148 14.77 -18.25 -15.65
CA LEU A 148 15.08 -18.17 -14.23
C LEU A 148 14.91 -16.73 -13.70
N TRP A 149 15.36 -15.74 -14.47
CA TRP A 149 15.23 -14.32 -14.16
C TRP A 149 13.77 -13.91 -14.05
N GLY A 150 12.94 -14.27 -15.03
CA GLY A 150 11.50 -14.00 -15.00
C GLY A 150 10.82 -14.64 -13.80
N GLN A 151 11.21 -15.87 -13.42
CA GLN A 151 10.70 -16.50 -12.21
C GLN A 151 11.10 -15.75 -10.94
N LEU A 152 12.35 -15.30 -10.84
CA LEU A 152 12.84 -14.51 -9.71
C LEU A 152 12.11 -13.17 -9.61
N GLU A 153 11.85 -12.52 -10.74
CA GLU A 153 11.09 -11.27 -10.80
C GLU A 153 9.66 -11.44 -10.28
N VAL A 154 8.95 -12.47 -10.75
CA VAL A 154 7.60 -12.80 -10.25
C VAL A 154 7.61 -13.06 -8.74
N MET A 155 8.61 -13.78 -8.25
CA MET A 155 8.76 -14.03 -6.81
C MET A 155 9.02 -12.75 -6.01
N SER A 156 9.86 -11.86 -6.53
CA SER A 156 10.14 -10.55 -5.93
C SER A 156 8.88 -9.68 -5.86
N GLN A 157 8.12 -9.61 -6.95
CA GLN A 157 6.83 -8.90 -6.99
C GLN A 157 5.84 -9.47 -5.98
N ARG A 158 5.74 -10.80 -5.86
CA ARG A 158 4.87 -11.45 -4.87
C ARG A 158 5.31 -11.13 -3.44
N LEU A 159 6.60 -11.16 -3.14
CA LEU A 159 7.14 -10.77 -1.83
C LEU A 159 6.75 -9.33 -1.48
N CYS A 160 6.97 -8.39 -2.40
CA CYS A 160 6.58 -6.99 -2.22
C CYS A 160 5.06 -6.85 -2.00
N GLY A 161 4.26 -7.60 -2.76
CA GLY A 161 2.80 -7.61 -2.60
C GLY A 161 2.33 -8.17 -1.25
N GLU A 162 2.94 -9.26 -0.77
CA GLU A 162 2.66 -9.85 0.54
C GLU A 162 3.07 -8.92 1.69
N LEU A 163 4.26 -8.34 1.60
CA LEU A 163 4.74 -7.37 2.60
C LEU A 163 3.81 -6.16 2.65
N LYS A 164 3.46 -5.59 1.49
CA LYS A 164 2.53 -4.45 1.40
C LYS A 164 1.17 -4.80 2.01
N ARG A 165 0.58 -5.94 1.64
CA ARG A 165 -0.71 -6.38 2.21
C ARG A 165 -0.65 -6.56 3.73
N THR A 166 0.42 -7.16 4.23
CA THR A 166 0.62 -7.41 5.67
C THR A 166 0.75 -6.10 6.45
N LEU A 167 1.55 -5.16 5.95
CA LEU A 167 1.76 -3.87 6.61
C LEU A 167 0.52 -2.96 6.50
N LEU A 168 -0.12 -2.89 5.32
CA LEU A 168 -1.36 -2.13 5.17
C LEU A 168 -2.48 -2.69 6.05
N GLY A 169 -2.62 -4.02 6.14
CA GLY A 169 -3.60 -4.63 7.03
C GLY A 169 -3.39 -4.27 8.50
N LEU A 170 -2.13 -4.13 8.93
CA LEU A 170 -1.80 -3.64 10.27
C LEU A 170 -2.26 -2.18 10.46
N PHE A 171 -1.94 -1.29 9.52
CA PHE A 171 -2.34 0.12 9.63
C PHE A 171 -3.85 0.32 9.55
N ILE A 172 -4.54 -0.43 8.69
CA ILE A 172 -6.01 -0.44 8.62
C ILE A 172 -6.61 -0.92 9.94
N GLY A 173 -6.08 -1.99 10.54
CA GLY A 173 -6.55 -2.46 11.84
C GLY A 173 -6.33 -1.44 12.97
N ILE A 174 -5.26 -0.66 12.91
CA ILE A 174 -5.03 0.47 13.82
C ILE A 174 -6.07 1.57 13.58
N ASP A 175 -6.33 1.94 12.34
CA ASP A 175 -7.31 2.96 11.96
C ASP A 175 -8.73 2.58 12.40
N GLU A 176 -9.18 1.37 12.09
CA GLU A 176 -10.49 0.84 12.51
C GLU A 176 -10.66 0.80 14.03
N LYS A 177 -9.57 0.50 14.77
CA LYS A 177 -9.59 0.53 16.23
C LYS A 177 -9.58 1.93 16.81
N PHE A 178 -8.91 2.87 16.14
CA PHE A 178 -8.99 4.27 16.50
C PHE A 178 -10.42 4.77 16.32
N ASP A 179 -11.02 4.53 15.15
CA ASP A 179 -12.40 4.86 14.86
C ASP A 179 -13.35 4.26 15.89
N LEU A 180 -13.19 2.99 16.28
CA LEU A 180 -14.05 2.38 17.30
C LEU A 180 -13.98 3.07 18.67
N VAL A 181 -12.81 3.57 19.06
CA VAL A 181 -12.61 4.26 20.34
C VAL A 181 -13.07 5.72 20.27
N CYS A 182 -12.99 6.33 19.09
CA CYS A 182 -13.41 7.69 18.81
C CYS A 182 -14.87 7.80 18.33
N SER A 183 -15.51 6.69 17.97
CA SER A 183 -16.92 6.61 17.62
C SER A 183 -17.70 6.87 18.89
N ASP A 184 -18.32 8.05 18.97
CA ASP A 184 -19.29 8.42 19.98
C ASP A 184 -20.35 7.31 20.12
N LYS A 185 -20.13 6.40 21.06
CA LYS A 185 -21.26 5.95 21.86
C LYS A 185 -21.48 7.09 22.82
N GLU A 186 -22.34 8.03 22.42
CA GLU A 186 -23.06 8.90 23.34
C GLU A 186 -23.51 8.03 24.52
N ILE A 187 -22.79 8.08 25.62
CA ILE A 187 -23.33 7.69 26.90
C ILE A 187 -24.13 8.92 27.27
N ASP A 188 -25.43 8.93 26.93
CA ASP A 188 -26.35 9.97 27.37
C ASP A 188 -26.24 10.06 28.90
N ASP A 189 -25.59 11.12 29.36
CA ASP A 189 -25.60 11.47 30.77
C ASP A 189 -27.07 11.72 31.15
N PRO A 190 -27.63 11.08 32.20
CA PRO A 190 -28.98 11.36 32.65
C PRO A 190 -29.21 12.84 33.00
N GLU A 191 -28.16 13.63 33.21
CA GLU A 191 -28.26 15.10 33.32
C GLU A 191 -28.34 15.81 31.96
N GLU A 192 -27.69 15.28 30.91
CA GLU A 192 -27.75 15.81 29.56
C GLU A 192 -29.12 15.57 28.91
N GLU A 193 -29.76 14.42 29.15
CA GLU A 193 -31.13 14.17 28.67
C GLU A 193 -32.15 15.11 29.34
N LYS A 194 -31.97 15.41 30.64
CA LYS A 194 -32.77 16.42 31.34
C LYS A 194 -32.53 17.82 30.77
N LEU A 195 -31.29 18.15 30.40
CA LEU A 195 -30.95 19.43 29.79
C LEU A 195 -31.51 19.54 28.36
N ARG A 196 -31.47 18.47 27.57
CA ARG A 196 -32.06 18.38 26.22
C ARG A 196 -33.58 18.51 26.28
N GLU A 197 -34.26 17.88 27.23
CA GLU A 197 -35.70 18.09 27.44
C GLU A 197 -36.03 19.53 27.84
N SER A 198 -35.25 20.13 28.74
CA SER A 198 -35.43 21.52 29.17
C SER A 198 -35.24 22.50 28.02
N LEU A 199 -34.22 22.27 27.18
CA LEU A 199 -33.95 23.08 25.99
C LEU A 199 -35.05 22.90 24.93
N ARG A 200 -35.55 21.70 24.70
CA ARG A 200 -36.70 21.46 23.79
C ARG A 200 -37.97 22.17 24.26
N LYS A 201 -38.28 22.11 25.56
CA LYS A 201 -39.42 22.84 26.16
C LYS A 201 -39.25 24.35 26.00
N THR A 202 -38.03 24.85 26.20
CA THR A 202 -37.71 26.28 26.06
C THR A 202 -37.78 26.74 24.60
N LEU A 203 -37.32 25.93 23.65
CA LEU A 203 -37.41 26.21 22.21
C LEU A 203 -38.86 26.38 21.75
N VAL A 204 -39.78 25.51 22.21
CA VAL A 204 -41.22 25.65 21.89
C VAL A 204 -41.79 26.98 22.42
N VAL A 205 -41.39 27.40 23.62
CA VAL A 205 -41.83 28.68 24.20
C VAL A 205 -41.26 29.87 23.42
N VAL A 206 -39.98 29.80 23.03
CA VAL A 206 -39.31 30.85 22.26
C VAL A 206 -39.89 30.96 20.85
N GLU A 207 -40.13 29.83 20.18
CA GLU A 207 -40.74 29.77 18.86
C GLU A 207 -42.17 30.35 18.89
N LYS A 208 -42.95 30.01 19.92
CA LYS A 208 -44.27 30.60 20.13
C LYS A 208 -44.19 32.12 20.33
N LYS A 209 -43.29 32.63 21.17
CA LYS A 209 -43.09 34.09 21.34
C LYS A 209 -42.59 34.76 20.07
N LEU A 210 -41.75 34.08 19.29
CA LEU A 210 -41.23 34.61 18.03
C LEU A 210 -42.37 34.80 17.01
N VAL A 211 -43.30 33.84 16.94
CA VAL A 211 -44.45 33.87 16.03
C VAL A 211 -45.55 34.80 16.53
N ASP A 212 -45.87 34.77 17.83
CA ASP A 212 -47.02 35.48 18.40
C ASP A 212 -46.69 36.95 18.71
N ASP A 213 -45.49 37.25 19.19
CA ASP A 213 -45.15 38.59 19.67
C ASP A 213 -44.21 39.33 18.71
N ILE A 214 -43.13 38.66 18.28
CA ILE A 214 -42.02 39.33 17.58
C ILE A 214 -42.31 39.49 16.09
N GLN A 215 -42.81 38.47 15.40
CA GLN A 215 -43.14 38.56 13.97
C GLN A 215 -44.20 39.62 13.66
N PRO A 216 -45.30 39.75 14.41
CA PRO A 216 -46.31 40.78 14.15
C PRO A 216 -45.77 42.19 14.42
N ALA A 217 -44.99 42.36 15.50
CA ALA A 217 -44.33 43.64 15.81
C ALA A 217 -43.31 44.03 14.72
N ALA A 218 -42.52 43.07 14.23
CA ALA A 218 -41.57 43.28 13.15
C ALA A 218 -42.27 43.65 11.83
N LYS A 219 -43.38 42.97 11.50
CA LYS A 219 -44.22 43.30 10.33
C LYS A 219 -44.83 44.71 10.43
N LEU A 220 -45.30 45.10 11.61
CA LEU A 220 -45.79 46.46 11.87
C LEU A 220 -44.68 47.50 11.68
N CYS A 221 -43.49 47.28 12.24
CA CYS A 221 -42.33 48.16 12.03
C CYS A 221 -41.92 48.28 10.56
N LEU A 222 -41.84 47.17 9.83
CA LEU A 222 -41.55 47.16 8.38
C LEU A 222 -42.60 47.92 7.58
N SER A 223 -43.89 47.78 7.94
CA SER A 223 -44.97 48.53 7.30
C SER A 223 -44.90 50.04 7.55
N CYS A 224 -44.47 50.47 8.74
CA CYS A 224 -44.22 51.87 9.08
C CYS A 224 -43.06 52.47 8.29
N VAL A 225 -41.95 51.72 8.12
CA VAL A 225 -40.80 52.16 7.33
C VAL A 225 -41.19 52.31 5.85
N LEU A 226 -41.93 51.36 5.29
CA LEU A 226 -42.40 51.41 3.90
C LEU A 226 -43.44 52.50 3.66
N ALA A 227 -44.33 52.76 4.62
CA ALA A 227 -45.28 53.89 4.57
C ALA A 227 -44.57 55.26 4.69
N GLY A 228 -43.50 55.34 5.49
CA GLY A 228 -42.62 56.51 5.59
C GLY A 228 -41.87 56.79 4.28
N CYS A 229 -41.33 55.75 3.61
CA CYS A 229 -40.66 55.89 2.33
C CYS A 229 -41.58 56.36 1.18
N ARG A 230 -42.89 56.00 1.21
CA ARG A 230 -43.86 56.50 0.22
C ARG A 230 -44.18 58.00 0.35
N ARG A 231 -43.95 58.63 1.51
CA ARG A 231 -44.11 60.10 1.66
C ARG A 231 -42.89 60.90 1.19
N TYR A 232 -41.71 60.30 1.09
CA TYR A 232 -40.50 60.98 0.61
C TYR A 232 -40.25 60.83 -0.90
N PHE A 233 -40.93 59.91 -1.61
CA PHE A 233 -40.68 59.64 -3.04
C PHE A 233 -41.62 60.34 -4.04
N ILE A 234 -42.53 61.22 -3.58
CA ILE A 234 -43.47 61.96 -4.47
C ILE A 234 -43.22 63.49 -4.46
N ALA A 235 -42.20 63.99 -3.74
CA ALA A 235 -42.01 65.44 -3.55
C ALA A 235 -40.88 66.11 -4.35
N ASP A 236 -40.10 65.41 -5.19
CA ASP A 236 -39.04 66.07 -5.99
C ASP A 236 -38.98 65.56 -7.44
N PHE A 237 -39.82 66.16 -8.28
CA PHE A 237 -39.62 66.19 -9.73
C PHE A 237 -39.73 67.64 -10.22
N PRO A 238 -38.61 68.40 -10.32
CA PRO A 238 -38.62 69.65 -11.06
C PRO A 238 -38.48 69.33 -12.56
N ARG A 239 -39.60 69.44 -13.29
CA ARG A 239 -39.58 69.63 -14.75
C ARG A 239 -38.72 70.86 -15.06
N ARG A 240 -37.59 70.71 -15.75
CA ARG A 240 -36.98 71.82 -16.48
C ARG A 240 -36.81 71.48 -17.96
N ARG A 241 -37.51 72.30 -18.74
CA ARG A 241 -37.38 72.53 -20.18
C ARG A 241 -35.92 72.84 -20.52
N LYS A 242 -35.39 72.21 -21.56
CA LYS A 242 -35.16 72.83 -22.89
C LYS A 242 -34.87 71.72 -23.90
#